data_AF-A0A7X2FRW1-F1
#
_entry.id   AF-A0A7X2FRW1-F1
#
_cell.length_a   1.000
_cell.length_b   1.000
_cell.length_c   1.000
_cell.angle_alpha   90.00
_cell.angle_beta   90.00
_cell.angle_gamma   90.00
#
_symmetry.space_group_name_H-M   'P 1'
#
loop_
_entity.id
_entity.type
_entity.pdbx_description
1 polymer ?
#
loop_
_entity_poly.entity_id
_entity_poly.type
_entity_poly.pdbx_seq_one_letter_code
_entity_poly.pdbx_strand_id
1 'polypeptide(L)'
;MVRGLFLRWVIHVCNMGSEFMYTAERRARAQGSLVIRHDSTAPGSDEISELKNLILGLRTDIQAMQQNSGNGTGSLPAAVTSSPAEPSDEEIMTLKTEVKALAHAIQQTKREIAALRSPHADKDQISAVTDELDAVVQATEDATNTILESAETIDNVAEQLRSSDDAFVNQLGEQLAEQSMKVFEACNFQDITGQRINKVVNGMKFVEERIQAMIAIWGEEDFAKIAPSTEINFRPEDPDASLLSGPQLEGQGISQDEIDALFD
;
A
#
# COMPACT_ATOMS: atom_id res chain seq x y z
N MET A 1 -20.68 12.68 29.97
CA MET A 1 -20.51 13.10 28.57
C MET A 1 -19.61 12.14 27.77
N VAL A 2 -18.49 11.66 28.34
CA VAL A 2 -17.50 10.78 27.68
C VAL A 2 -18.03 9.39 27.27
N ARG A 3 -18.89 8.76 28.08
CA ARG A 3 -19.51 7.45 27.75
C ARG A 3 -20.38 7.45 26.49
N GLY A 4 -20.99 8.59 26.14
CA GLY A 4 -21.85 8.70 24.96
C GLY A 4 -21.08 8.83 23.65
N LEU A 5 -19.86 9.36 23.70
CA LEU A 5 -18.97 9.49 22.55
C LEU A 5 -18.29 8.16 22.21
N PHE A 6 -17.86 7.40 23.24
CA PHE A 6 -17.24 6.08 23.04
C PHE A 6 -18.21 5.06 22.44
N LEU A 7 -19.44 4.98 22.95
CA LEU A 7 -20.46 4.08 22.39
C LEU A 7 -20.82 4.46 20.94
N ARG A 8 -20.85 5.76 20.65
CA ARG A 8 -21.18 6.29 19.32
C ARG A 8 -20.04 6.06 18.32
N TRP A 9 -18.79 6.12 18.77
CA TRP A 9 -17.62 5.75 17.99
C TRP A 9 -17.57 4.25 17.68
N VAL A 10 -17.78 3.39 18.69
CA VAL A 10 -17.83 1.92 18.51
C VAL A 10 -18.96 1.51 17.55
N ILE A 11 -20.15 2.09 17.69
CA ILE A 11 -21.28 1.83 16.77
C ILE A 11 -20.96 2.31 15.35
N HIS A 12 -20.30 3.47 15.20
CA HIS A 12 -19.96 4.02 13.89
C HIS A 12 -18.89 3.18 13.17
N VAL A 13 -17.86 2.73 13.89
CA VAL A 13 -16.80 1.85 13.36
C VAL A 13 -17.37 0.47 12.97
N CYS A 14 -18.26 -0.11 13.78
CA CYS A 14 -18.95 -1.36 13.43
C CYS A 14 -19.88 -1.23 12.21
N ASN A 15 -20.60 -0.12 12.05
CA ASN A 15 -21.49 0.09 10.90
C ASN A 15 -20.71 0.39 9.60
N MET A 16 -19.56 1.06 9.69
CA MET A 16 -18.75 1.37 8.51
C MET A 16 -18.10 0.11 7.92
N GLY A 17 -17.73 -0.86 8.77
CA GLY A 17 -17.21 -2.15 8.32
C GLY A 17 -18.24 -3.05 7.63
N SER A 18 -19.52 -2.96 8.02
CA SER A 18 -20.60 -3.78 7.44
C SER A 18 -21.08 -3.22 6.09
N GLU A 19 -21.18 -1.90 5.93
CA GLU A 19 -21.53 -1.28 4.65
C GLU A 19 -20.44 -1.45 3.57
N PHE A 20 -19.17 -1.35 3.95
CA PHE A 20 -18.04 -1.45 3.01
C PHE A 20 -17.84 -2.89 2.50
N MET A 21 -18.01 -3.89 3.36
CA MET A 21 -17.96 -5.30 2.96
C MET A 21 -19.15 -5.69 2.06
N TYR A 22 -20.35 -5.16 2.34
CA TYR A 22 -21.55 -5.48 1.55
C TYR A 22 -21.54 -4.83 0.15
N THR A 23 -20.88 -3.68 -0.01
CA THR A 23 -20.71 -3.02 -1.33
C THR A 23 -19.55 -3.58 -2.14
N ALA A 24 -18.44 -3.98 -1.50
CA ALA A 24 -17.31 -4.63 -2.19
C ALA A 24 -17.70 -5.99 -2.78
N GLU A 25 -18.49 -6.79 -2.06
CA GLU A 25 -18.91 -8.13 -2.52
C GLU A 25 -19.89 -8.05 -3.72
N ARG A 26 -20.76 -7.03 -3.77
CA ARG A 26 -21.65 -6.79 -4.94
C ARG A 26 -20.89 -6.27 -6.16
N ARG A 27 -19.82 -5.48 -5.99
CA ARG A 27 -18.95 -5.03 -7.10
C ARG A 27 -18.14 -6.19 -7.70
N ALA A 28 -17.60 -7.07 -6.87
CA ALA A 28 -16.84 -8.25 -7.30
C ALA A 28 -17.71 -9.31 -8.02
N ARG A 29 -19.02 -9.38 -7.73
CA ARG A 29 -19.96 -10.25 -8.47
C ARG A 29 -20.53 -9.61 -9.73
N ALA A 30 -20.62 -8.28 -9.80
CA ALA A 30 -21.11 -7.55 -10.97
C ALA A 30 -20.03 -7.38 -12.07
N GLN A 31 -18.76 -7.29 -11.68
CA GLN A 31 -17.61 -7.34 -12.59
C GLN A 31 -17.04 -8.76 -12.51
N GLY A 32 -17.45 -9.66 -13.42
CA GLY A 32 -16.99 -11.06 -13.43
C GLY A 32 -15.47 -11.16 -13.30
N SER A 33 -14.98 -11.45 -12.10
CA SER A 33 -13.56 -11.38 -11.79
C SER A 33 -12.86 -12.61 -12.32
N LEU A 34 -11.94 -12.35 -13.25
CA LEU A 34 -10.86 -13.24 -13.64
C LEU A 34 -10.12 -13.69 -12.37
N VAL A 35 -10.02 -15.01 -12.17
CA VAL A 35 -9.13 -15.60 -11.16
C VAL A 35 -7.71 -15.39 -11.66
N ILE A 36 -7.02 -14.35 -11.18
CA ILE A 36 -5.57 -14.26 -11.32
C ILE A 36 -4.98 -15.24 -10.31
N ARG A 37 -4.59 -16.42 -10.80
CA ARG A 37 -3.71 -17.32 -10.06
C ARG A 37 -2.34 -16.62 -9.95
N HIS A 38 -1.97 -16.27 -8.73
CA HIS A 38 -0.62 -15.80 -8.43
C HIS A 38 0.29 -17.03 -8.39
N ASP A 39 1.01 -17.30 -9.48
CA ASP A 39 2.09 -18.28 -9.46
C ASP A 39 3.37 -17.56 -9.04
N SER A 40 3.72 -17.72 -7.77
CA SER A 40 4.92 -17.15 -7.16
C SER A 40 6.13 -18.03 -7.47
N THR A 41 6.66 -17.93 -8.68
CA THR A 41 7.97 -18.52 -8.98
C THR A 41 8.81 -17.49 -9.73
N ALA A 42 9.96 -17.11 -9.17
CA ALA A 42 10.95 -16.31 -9.87
C ALA A 42 11.31 -17.00 -11.20
N PRO A 43 11.48 -16.28 -12.32
CA PRO A 43 11.77 -16.89 -13.61
C PRO A 43 13.02 -17.77 -13.46
N GLY A 44 12.86 -19.05 -13.80
CA GLY A 44 13.92 -20.03 -13.63
C GLY A 44 15.16 -19.61 -14.42
N SER A 45 16.35 -19.96 -13.92
CA SER A 45 17.62 -19.71 -14.62
C SER A 45 17.62 -20.20 -16.08
N ASP A 46 16.79 -21.19 -16.39
CA ASP A 46 16.59 -21.75 -17.72
C ASP A 46 15.84 -20.79 -18.65
N GLU A 47 14.79 -20.10 -18.18
CA GLU A 47 14.01 -19.13 -18.98
C GLU A 47 14.85 -17.90 -19.33
N ILE A 48 15.69 -17.44 -18.39
CA ILE A 48 16.63 -16.34 -18.62
C ILE A 48 17.75 -16.76 -19.60
N SER A 49 18.17 -18.03 -19.54
CA SER A 49 19.17 -18.58 -20.47
C SER A 49 18.60 -18.75 -21.88
N GLU A 50 17.35 -19.14 -21.99
CA GLU A 50 16.61 -19.25 -23.26
C GLU A 50 16.43 -17.88 -23.92
N LEU A 51 16.02 -16.86 -23.14
CA LEU A 51 15.96 -15.47 -23.60
C LEU A 51 17.32 -14.94 -24.04
N LYS A 52 18.40 -15.24 -23.32
CA LYS A 52 19.77 -14.86 -23.73
C LYS A 52 20.18 -15.52 -25.04
N ASN A 53 19.87 -16.80 -25.22
CA ASN A 53 20.18 -17.52 -26.46
C ASN A 53 19.39 -16.96 -27.65
N LEU A 54 18.12 -16.60 -27.45
CA LEU A 54 17.29 -15.95 -28.47
C LEU A 54 17.83 -14.59 -28.89
N ILE A 55 18.24 -13.76 -27.92
CA ILE A 55 18.83 -12.43 -28.20
C ILE A 55 20.17 -12.55 -28.93
N LEU A 56 20.99 -13.54 -28.57
CA LEU A 56 22.26 -13.81 -29.26
C LEU A 56 22.05 -14.32 -30.69
N GLY A 57 21.03 -15.16 -30.91
CA GLY A 57 20.62 -15.60 -32.25
C GLY A 57 20.25 -14.41 -33.14
N LEU A 58 19.34 -13.55 -32.67
CA LEU A 58 18.92 -12.35 -33.39
C LEU A 58 20.10 -11.42 -33.74
N ARG A 59 21.06 -11.25 -32.81
CA ARG A 59 22.25 -10.44 -33.07
C ARG A 59 23.13 -11.04 -34.17
N THR A 60 23.26 -12.36 -34.22
CA THR A 60 24.08 -13.07 -35.21
C THR A 60 23.43 -12.97 -36.59
N ASP A 61 22.11 -13.08 -36.67
CA ASP A 61 21.33 -12.93 -37.91
C ASP A 61 21.44 -11.50 -38.47
N ILE A 62 21.33 -10.49 -37.60
CA ILE A 62 21.51 -9.07 -37.99
C ILE A 62 22.93 -8.83 -38.52
N GLN A 63 23.97 -9.42 -37.91
CA GLN A 63 25.34 -9.29 -38.40
C GLN A 63 25.57 -10.02 -39.72
N ALA A 64 24.96 -11.19 -39.92
CA ALA A 64 25.03 -11.93 -41.18
C ALA A 64 24.34 -11.17 -42.32
N MET A 65 23.20 -10.51 -42.03
CA MET A 65 22.51 -9.65 -43.00
C MET A 65 23.35 -8.44 -43.40
N GLN A 66 24.08 -7.83 -42.46
CA GLN A 66 24.95 -6.67 -42.75
C GLN A 66 26.19 -7.03 -43.58
N GLN A 67 26.72 -8.25 -43.46
CA GLN A 67 27.89 -8.69 -44.23
C GLN A 67 27.57 -8.99 -45.70
N ASN A 68 26.32 -9.37 -46.02
CA ASN A 68 25.91 -9.71 -47.37
C ASN A 68 25.62 -8.48 -48.26
N SER A 69 25.52 -7.27 -47.69
CA SER A 69 25.38 -6.02 -48.45
C SER A 69 26.70 -5.46 -49.03
N GLY A 70 27.83 -6.14 -48.82
CA GLY A 70 29.17 -5.61 -49.12
C GLY A 70 29.89 -6.13 -50.37
N ASN A 71 29.37 -7.11 -51.13
CA ASN A 71 30.15 -7.70 -52.24
C ASN A 71 29.29 -8.02 -53.48
N GLY A 72 29.57 -7.35 -54.59
CA GLY A 72 28.84 -7.51 -55.85
C GLY A 72 29.50 -8.43 -56.89
N THR A 73 28.65 -8.87 -57.83
CA THR A 73 28.89 -9.38 -59.21
C THR A 73 29.04 -10.90 -59.43
N GLY A 74 28.02 -11.50 -60.06
CA GLY A 74 28.06 -12.86 -60.63
C GLY A 74 26.69 -13.41 -61.08
N SER A 75 26.51 -13.53 -62.40
CA SER A 75 25.38 -14.06 -63.23
C SER A 75 24.36 -15.08 -62.65
N LEU A 76 23.09 -14.88 -63.03
CA LEU A 76 21.83 -15.66 -62.89
C LEU A 76 21.92 -17.17 -63.31
N PRO A 77 21.07 -18.09 -62.78
CA PRO A 77 19.62 -18.12 -63.11
C PRO A 77 18.61 -18.40 -61.97
N ALA A 78 17.50 -17.66 -62.03
CA ALA A 78 16.12 -18.01 -61.69
C ALA A 78 15.84 -19.02 -60.55
N ALA A 79 15.60 -18.50 -59.33
CA ALA A 79 14.61 -19.05 -58.40
C ALA A 79 14.33 -18.07 -57.26
N VAL A 80 13.07 -17.67 -57.13
CA VAL A 80 12.40 -17.14 -55.92
C VAL A 80 13.06 -15.90 -55.30
N THR A 81 12.60 -14.75 -55.78
CA THR A 81 12.67 -13.46 -55.08
C THR A 81 11.88 -13.53 -53.77
N SER A 82 12.52 -13.87 -52.67
CA SER A 82 12.12 -13.39 -51.34
C SER A 82 13.12 -12.33 -50.93
N SER A 83 12.88 -11.11 -51.40
CA SER A 83 13.55 -9.91 -50.88
C SER A 83 13.45 -9.91 -49.35
N PRO A 84 14.49 -9.54 -48.60
CA PRO A 84 14.28 -8.99 -47.26
C PRO A 84 13.35 -7.80 -47.50
N ALA A 85 12.11 -7.87 -46.99
CA ALA A 85 11.20 -6.74 -47.06
C ALA A 85 11.80 -5.66 -46.17
N GLU A 86 12.39 -4.62 -46.78
CA GLU A 86 12.59 -3.35 -46.10
C GLU A 86 11.26 -2.98 -45.44
N PRO A 87 11.23 -2.60 -44.15
CA PRO A 87 9.99 -2.28 -43.46
C PRO A 87 9.26 -1.22 -44.28
N SER A 88 7.99 -1.48 -44.58
CA SER A 88 7.22 -0.59 -45.44
C SER A 88 7.15 0.81 -44.81
N ASP A 89 7.10 1.87 -45.61
CA ASP A 89 6.99 3.25 -45.09
C ASP A 89 5.78 3.39 -44.15
N GLU A 90 4.72 2.61 -44.39
CA GLU A 90 3.53 2.50 -43.52
C GLU A 90 3.85 1.86 -42.15
N GLU A 91 4.64 0.79 -42.11
CA GLU A 91 5.12 0.17 -40.86
C GLU A 91 6.00 1.14 -40.07
N ILE A 92 6.91 1.87 -40.73
CA ILE A 92 7.77 2.86 -40.08
C ILE A 92 6.93 4.01 -39.49
N MET A 93 5.92 4.48 -40.21
CA MET A 93 5.02 5.53 -39.74
C MET A 93 4.15 5.06 -38.57
N THR A 94 3.70 3.81 -38.59
CA THR A 94 2.94 3.19 -37.50
C THR A 94 3.80 3.09 -36.24
N LEU A 95 5.02 2.53 -36.35
CA LEU A 95 5.98 2.44 -35.25
C LEU A 95 6.34 3.81 -34.67
N LYS A 96 6.56 4.83 -35.52
CA LYS A 96 6.81 6.20 -35.06
C LYS A 96 5.64 6.76 -34.26
N THR A 97 4.41 6.43 -34.64
CA THR A 97 3.20 6.88 -33.94
C THR A 97 3.06 6.18 -32.59
N GLU A 98 3.31 4.87 -32.55
CA GLU A 98 3.30 4.07 -31.32
C GLU A 98 4.38 4.52 -30.33
N VAL A 99 5.61 4.78 -30.80
CA VAL A 99 6.71 5.28 -29.96
C VAL A 99 6.37 6.66 -29.38
N LYS A 100 5.74 7.55 -30.16
CA LYS A 100 5.26 8.85 -29.67
C LYS A 100 4.16 8.69 -28.62
N ALA A 101 3.23 7.76 -28.82
CA ALA A 101 2.19 7.48 -27.84
C ALA A 101 2.77 6.95 -26.52
N LEU A 102 3.77 6.05 -26.59
CA LEU A 102 4.49 5.55 -25.42
C LEU A 102 5.22 6.66 -24.69
N ALA A 103 5.93 7.53 -25.42
CA ALA A 103 6.62 8.68 -24.83
C ALA A 103 5.66 9.63 -24.11
N HIS A 104 4.48 9.88 -24.69
CA HIS A 104 3.44 10.68 -24.06
C HIS A 104 2.90 10.02 -22.78
N ALA A 105 2.63 8.71 -22.80
CA ALA A 105 2.19 7.96 -21.64
C ALA A 105 3.23 8.02 -20.50
N ILE A 106 4.52 7.84 -20.81
CA ILE A 106 5.61 7.94 -19.82
C ILE A 106 5.64 9.35 -19.21
N GLN A 107 5.51 10.42 -20.01
CA GLN A 107 5.50 11.77 -19.46
C GLN A 107 4.30 12.04 -18.56
N GLN A 108 3.14 11.49 -18.89
CA GLN A 108 1.96 11.58 -18.03
C GLN A 108 2.16 10.84 -16.71
N THR A 109 2.68 9.60 -16.73
CA THR A 109 3.00 8.85 -15.52
C THR A 109 4.06 9.55 -14.66
N LYS A 110 5.09 10.14 -15.27
CA LYS A 110 6.09 10.94 -14.54
C LYS A 110 5.44 12.12 -13.80
N ARG A 111 4.47 12.81 -14.41
CA ARG A 111 3.72 13.91 -13.75
C ARG A 111 2.87 13.43 -12.58
N GLU A 112 2.23 12.28 -12.71
CA GLU A 112 1.42 11.69 -11.64
C GLU A 112 2.29 11.29 -10.45
N ILE A 113 3.44 10.65 -10.71
CA ILE A 113 4.42 10.32 -9.66
C ILE A 113 4.99 11.59 -9.01
N ALA A 114 5.27 12.63 -9.82
CA ALA A 114 5.72 13.92 -9.31
C ALA A 114 4.66 14.64 -8.46
N ALA A 115 3.36 14.39 -8.70
CA ALA A 115 2.29 14.95 -7.88
C ALA A 115 2.13 14.22 -6.53
N LEU A 116 2.48 12.93 -6.47
CA LEU A 116 2.49 12.15 -5.23
C LEU A 116 3.63 12.58 -4.29
N ARG A 117 4.77 13.00 -4.85
CA ARG A 117 5.84 13.66 -4.09
C ARG A 117 5.61 15.17 -4.08
N SER A 118 5.01 15.73 -3.04
CA SER A 118 4.94 17.20 -2.95
C SER A 118 6.36 17.80 -3.01
N PRO A 119 6.69 18.66 -4.00
CA PRO A 119 8.04 19.18 -4.15
C PRO A 119 8.44 20.20 -3.08
N HIS A 120 7.51 20.58 -2.20
CA HIS A 120 7.72 21.54 -1.11
C HIS A 120 7.54 20.94 0.29
N ALA A 121 7.31 19.63 0.41
CA ALA A 121 7.17 18.97 1.70
C ALA A 121 8.50 18.32 2.12
N ASP A 122 8.89 18.55 3.38
CA ASP A 122 10.09 17.97 4.02
C ASP A 122 10.01 16.42 4.12
N LYS A 123 8.81 15.86 3.95
CA LYS A 123 8.52 14.42 3.87
C LYS A 123 7.63 14.10 2.67
N ASP A 124 7.91 12.95 2.05
CA ASP A 124 7.09 12.37 0.99
C ASP A 124 5.69 12.03 1.54
N GLN A 125 4.61 12.39 0.84
CA GLN A 125 3.24 12.29 1.37
C GLN A 125 2.87 10.83 1.67
N ILE A 126 3.35 9.89 0.85
CA ILE A 126 3.14 8.45 1.02
C ILE A 126 3.87 7.93 2.27
N SER A 127 5.10 8.40 2.50
CA SER A 127 5.86 8.04 3.70
C SER A 127 5.18 8.57 4.95
N ALA A 128 4.69 9.82 4.94
CA ALA A 128 3.97 10.39 6.07
C ALA A 128 2.69 9.60 6.42
N VAL A 129 1.89 9.22 5.42
CA VAL A 129 0.69 8.40 5.64
C VAL A 129 1.05 6.99 6.16
N THR A 130 2.16 6.43 5.70
CA THR A 130 2.62 5.11 6.17
C THR A 130 3.08 5.19 7.63
N ASP A 131 3.85 6.22 7.99
CA ASP A 131 4.27 6.50 9.37
C ASP A 131 3.05 6.68 10.29
N GLU A 132 2.03 7.43 9.85
CA GLU A 132 0.78 7.62 10.61
C GLU A 132 0.01 6.31 10.81
N LEU A 133 -0.07 5.46 9.78
CA LEU A 133 -0.73 4.15 9.88
C LEU A 133 0.03 3.20 10.83
N ASP A 134 1.36 3.20 10.80
CA ASP A 134 2.18 2.45 11.76
C ASP A 134 1.94 2.93 13.20
N ALA A 135 1.88 4.24 13.41
CA ALA A 135 1.58 4.81 14.73
C ALA A 135 0.18 4.44 15.24
N VAL A 136 -0.82 4.37 14.34
CA VAL A 136 -2.16 3.89 14.68
C VAL A 136 -2.12 2.43 15.11
N VAL A 137 -1.41 1.56 14.40
CA VAL A 137 -1.26 0.14 14.79
C VAL A 137 -0.64 0.06 16.18
N GLN A 138 0.49 0.72 16.41
CA GLN A 138 1.19 0.71 17.69
C GLN A 138 0.29 1.21 18.83
N ALA A 139 -0.35 2.36 18.67
CA ALA A 139 -1.26 2.92 19.67
C ALA A 139 -2.43 1.98 20.00
N THR A 140 -2.95 1.25 19.00
CA THR A 140 -4.03 0.28 19.24
C THR A 140 -3.55 -0.99 19.95
N GLU A 141 -2.32 -1.43 19.70
CA GLU A 141 -1.67 -2.54 20.42
C GLU A 141 -1.42 -2.16 21.89
N ASP A 142 -0.84 -0.99 22.15
CA ASP A 142 -0.56 -0.50 23.50
C ASP A 142 -1.84 -0.29 24.31
N ALA A 143 -2.87 0.29 23.68
CA ALA A 143 -4.18 0.45 24.31
C ALA A 143 -4.80 -0.91 24.68
N THR A 144 -4.64 -1.91 23.82
CA THR A 144 -5.19 -3.25 24.07
C THR A 144 -4.42 -3.97 25.18
N ASN A 145 -3.08 -3.86 25.21
CA ASN A 145 -2.28 -4.38 26.32
C ASN A 145 -2.72 -3.76 27.65
N THR A 146 -2.93 -2.45 27.68
CA THR A 146 -3.44 -1.75 28.88
C THR A 146 -4.82 -2.24 29.31
N ILE A 147 -5.72 -2.52 28.35
CA ILE A 147 -7.05 -3.08 28.63
C ILE A 147 -6.93 -4.49 29.21
N LEU A 148 -6.05 -5.32 28.66
CA LEU A 148 -5.83 -6.70 29.11
C LEU A 148 -5.23 -6.74 30.52
N GLU A 149 -4.24 -5.88 30.82
CA GLU A 149 -3.68 -5.73 32.18
C GLU A 149 -4.73 -5.26 33.19
N SER A 150 -5.61 -4.34 32.77
CA SER A 150 -6.73 -3.88 33.59
C SER A 150 -7.73 -5.01 33.86
N ALA A 151 -8.02 -5.84 32.85
CA ALA A 151 -8.89 -7.01 33.00
C ALA A 151 -8.27 -8.07 33.93
N GLU A 152 -6.97 -8.30 33.85
CA GLU A 152 -6.23 -9.18 34.76
C GLU A 152 -6.29 -8.66 36.21
N THR A 153 -6.12 -7.35 36.40
CA THR A 153 -6.27 -6.73 37.72
C THR A 153 -7.69 -6.92 38.28
N ILE A 154 -8.72 -6.75 37.43
CA ILE A 154 -10.11 -7.00 37.79
C ILE A 154 -10.34 -8.47 38.17
N ASP A 155 -9.75 -9.42 37.44
CA ASP A 155 -9.91 -10.84 37.72
C ASP A 155 -9.24 -11.26 39.04
N ASN A 156 -8.05 -10.71 39.33
CA ASN A 156 -7.38 -10.90 40.63
C ASN A 156 -8.24 -10.39 41.80
N VAL A 157 -8.88 -9.22 41.65
CA VAL A 157 -9.82 -8.70 42.66
C VAL A 157 -11.07 -9.58 42.76
N ALA A 158 -11.59 -10.06 41.64
CA ALA A 158 -12.72 -10.98 41.60
C ALA A 158 -12.43 -12.28 42.36
N GLU A 159 -11.22 -12.83 42.21
CA GLU A 159 -10.78 -14.02 42.94
C GLU A 159 -10.72 -13.79 44.45
N GLN A 160 -10.19 -12.65 44.89
CA GLN A 160 -10.20 -12.27 46.31
C GLN A 160 -11.63 -12.16 46.86
N LEU A 161 -12.57 -11.58 46.10
CA LEU A 161 -13.98 -11.49 46.51
C LEU A 161 -14.65 -12.87 46.60
N ARG A 162 -14.30 -13.81 45.71
CA ARG A 162 -14.79 -15.20 45.78
C ARG A 162 -14.25 -15.97 46.99
N SER A 163 -13.12 -15.56 47.57
CA SER A 163 -12.61 -16.17 48.80
C SER A 163 -13.36 -15.74 50.08
N SER A 164 -14.31 -14.80 49.97
CA SER A 164 -15.14 -14.35 51.09
C SER A 164 -16.18 -15.41 51.49
N ASP A 165 -16.41 -15.56 52.79
CA ASP A 165 -17.48 -16.39 53.36
C ASP A 165 -18.89 -15.79 53.16
N ASP A 166 -18.97 -14.51 52.78
CA ASP A 166 -20.24 -13.85 52.47
C ASP A 166 -20.72 -14.25 51.07
N ALA A 167 -21.87 -14.94 51.00
CA ALA A 167 -22.45 -15.45 49.77
C ALA A 167 -22.77 -14.35 48.73
N PHE A 168 -23.15 -13.14 49.17
CA PHE A 168 -23.40 -12.03 48.27
C PHE A 168 -22.08 -11.52 47.67
N VAL A 169 -21.04 -11.36 48.50
CA VAL A 169 -19.71 -10.92 48.04
C VAL A 169 -19.09 -11.93 47.08
N ASN A 170 -19.23 -13.22 47.38
CA ASN A 170 -18.77 -14.31 46.52
C ASN A 170 -19.46 -14.24 45.13
N GLN A 171 -20.78 -14.06 45.10
CA GLN A 171 -21.54 -13.93 43.85
C GLN A 171 -21.16 -12.68 43.03
N LEU A 172 -20.78 -11.58 43.69
CA LEU A 172 -20.23 -10.41 43.00
C LEU A 172 -18.87 -10.72 42.35
N GLY A 173 -18.00 -11.46 43.06
CA GLY A 173 -16.73 -11.92 42.51
C GLY A 173 -16.92 -12.81 41.28
N GLU A 174 -17.88 -13.72 41.29
CA GLU A 174 -18.18 -14.57 40.12
C GLU A 174 -18.67 -13.76 38.92
N GLN A 175 -19.57 -12.78 39.12
CA GLN A 175 -20.00 -11.87 38.06
C GLN A 175 -18.84 -11.06 37.48
N LEU A 176 -17.93 -10.59 38.34
CA LEU A 176 -16.79 -9.77 37.90
C LEU A 176 -15.79 -10.58 37.06
N ALA A 177 -15.51 -11.82 37.46
CA ALA A 177 -14.69 -12.74 36.68
C ALA A 177 -15.33 -13.09 35.32
N GLU A 178 -16.64 -13.29 35.27
CA GLU A 178 -17.35 -13.51 34.01
C GLU A 178 -17.22 -12.30 33.07
N GLN A 179 -17.26 -11.08 33.59
CA GLN A 179 -17.02 -9.88 32.77
C GLN A 179 -15.57 -9.79 32.31
N SER A 180 -14.59 -10.10 33.17
CA SER A 180 -13.18 -10.10 32.78
C SER A 180 -12.92 -11.10 31.64
N MET A 181 -13.50 -12.30 31.73
CA MET A 181 -13.41 -13.30 30.66
C MET A 181 -13.97 -12.81 29.32
N LYS A 182 -15.10 -12.09 29.34
CA LYS A 182 -15.66 -11.46 28.12
C LYS A 182 -14.74 -10.39 27.53
N VAL A 183 -13.99 -9.66 28.34
CA VAL A 183 -13.00 -8.69 27.86
C VAL A 183 -11.86 -9.42 27.16
N PHE A 184 -11.31 -10.48 27.76
CA PHE A 184 -10.27 -11.31 27.13
C PHE A 184 -10.72 -11.87 25.77
N GLU A 185 -11.95 -12.39 25.69
CA GLU A 185 -12.50 -12.90 24.42
C GLU A 185 -12.71 -11.80 23.38
N ALA A 186 -13.19 -10.63 23.78
CA ALA A 186 -13.41 -9.50 22.87
C ALA A 186 -12.08 -8.96 22.30
N CYS A 187 -11.04 -8.88 23.11
CA CYS A 187 -9.71 -8.44 22.69
C CYS A 187 -9.03 -9.42 21.72
N ASN A 188 -9.43 -10.70 21.67
CA ASN A 188 -8.87 -11.68 20.74
C ASN A 188 -9.12 -11.31 19.25
N PHE A 189 -10.20 -10.57 18.95
CA PHE A 189 -10.46 -10.07 17.59
C PHE A 189 -9.53 -8.92 17.14
N GLN A 190 -8.85 -8.27 18.07
CA GLN A 190 -7.92 -7.18 17.77
C GLN A 190 -6.67 -7.71 17.01
N ASP A 191 -6.20 -8.92 17.30
CA ASP A 191 -5.06 -9.55 16.60
C ASP A 191 -5.29 -9.65 15.08
N ILE A 192 -6.48 -10.09 14.65
CA ILE A 192 -6.83 -10.15 13.21
C ILE A 192 -6.87 -8.76 12.57
N THR A 193 -7.28 -7.74 13.34
CA THR A 193 -7.36 -6.36 12.85
C THR A 193 -5.96 -5.75 12.72
N GLY A 194 -5.10 -5.94 13.72
CA GLY A 194 -3.69 -5.53 13.67
C GLY A 194 -2.96 -6.16 12.49
N GLN A 195 -3.11 -7.48 12.28
CA GLN A 195 -2.53 -8.17 11.12
C GLN A 195 -3.03 -7.62 9.77
N ARG A 196 -4.32 -7.30 9.67
CA ARG A 196 -4.90 -6.72 8.44
C ARG A 196 -4.35 -5.33 8.16
N ILE A 197 -4.25 -4.48 9.18
CA ILE A 197 -3.69 -3.13 9.03
C ILE A 197 -2.20 -3.22 8.66
N ASN A 198 -1.43 -4.07 9.36
CA ASN A 198 -0.02 -4.32 9.03
C ASN A 198 0.16 -4.78 7.58
N LYS A 199 -0.76 -5.60 7.05
CA LYS A 199 -0.73 -5.99 5.63
C LYS A 199 -0.95 -4.80 4.69
N VAL A 200 -1.84 -3.88 5.04
CA VAL A 200 -2.08 -2.64 4.27
C VAL A 200 -0.85 -1.74 4.31
N VAL A 201 -0.27 -1.52 5.50
CA VAL A 201 0.97 -0.74 5.67
C VAL A 201 2.09 -1.33 4.80
N ASN A 202 2.33 -2.64 4.87
CA ASN A 202 3.36 -3.29 4.05
C ASN A 202 3.08 -3.15 2.55
N GLY A 203 1.81 -3.15 2.14
CA GLY A 203 1.40 -2.85 0.78
C GLY A 203 1.75 -1.42 0.36
N MET A 204 1.55 -0.44 1.24
CA MET A 204 1.92 0.96 1.00
C MET A 204 3.44 1.13 0.89
N LYS A 205 4.21 0.50 1.78
CA LYS A 205 5.69 0.47 1.71
C LYS A 205 6.18 -0.14 0.40
N PHE A 206 5.55 -1.22 -0.06
CA PHE A 206 5.87 -1.81 -1.36
C PHE A 206 5.60 -0.86 -2.53
N VAL A 207 4.49 -0.12 -2.50
CA VAL A 207 4.19 0.90 -3.53
C VAL A 207 5.23 2.01 -3.50
N GLU A 208 5.60 2.49 -2.31
CA GLU A 208 6.64 3.50 -2.12
C GLU A 208 7.98 3.05 -2.73
N GLU A 209 8.46 1.84 -2.42
CA GLU A 209 9.70 1.29 -2.99
C GLU A 209 9.67 1.23 -4.52
N ARG A 210 8.52 0.89 -5.12
CA ARG A 210 8.39 0.83 -6.58
C ARG A 210 8.42 2.22 -7.20
N ILE A 211 7.80 3.21 -6.55
CA ILE A 211 7.88 4.61 -6.98
C ILE A 211 9.33 5.10 -6.91
N GLN A 212 10.03 4.85 -5.81
CA GLN A 212 11.45 5.21 -5.66
C GLN A 212 12.33 4.54 -6.73
N ALA A 213 12.10 3.26 -7.03
CA ALA A 213 12.82 2.56 -8.08
C ALA A 213 12.56 3.15 -9.47
N MET A 214 11.31 3.54 -9.79
CA MET A 214 10.99 4.22 -11.05
C MET A 214 11.69 5.57 -11.17
N ILE A 215 11.76 6.34 -10.08
CA ILE A 215 12.48 7.61 -10.04
C ILE A 215 13.97 7.39 -10.28
N ALA A 216 14.58 6.39 -9.62
CA ALA A 216 15.99 6.06 -9.81
C ALA A 216 16.33 5.68 -11.26
N ILE A 217 15.44 4.98 -11.96
CA ILE A 217 15.62 4.62 -13.37
C ILE A 217 15.63 5.85 -14.29
N TRP A 218 14.74 6.82 -14.03
CA TRP A 218 14.59 7.99 -14.89
C TRP A 218 15.49 9.18 -14.49
N GLY A 219 16.01 9.19 -13.27
CA GLY A 219 16.85 10.26 -12.72
C GLY A 219 16.03 11.34 -11.99
N GLU A 220 16.50 11.75 -10.81
CA GLU A 220 15.83 12.76 -9.98
C GLU A 220 15.75 14.13 -10.67
N GLU A 221 16.76 14.48 -11.47
CA GLU A 221 16.83 15.72 -12.25
C GLU A 221 15.74 15.85 -13.32
N ASP A 222 15.22 14.72 -13.81
CA ASP A 222 14.11 14.67 -14.76
C ASP A 222 12.79 14.97 -14.07
N PHE A 223 12.63 14.57 -12.81
CA PHE A 223 11.46 14.86 -11.98
C PHE A 223 11.47 16.28 -11.44
N ALA A 224 12.64 16.82 -11.08
CA ALA A 224 12.78 18.20 -10.59
C ALA A 224 12.32 19.26 -11.61
N LYS A 225 12.32 18.92 -12.90
CA LYS A 225 11.85 19.78 -14.00
C LYS A 225 10.35 19.67 -14.27
N ILE A 226 9.68 18.69 -13.66
CA ILE A 226 8.26 18.43 -13.85
C ILE A 226 7.50 19.22 -12.79
N ALA A 227 6.79 20.27 -13.22
CA ALA A 227 5.86 20.96 -12.34
C ALA A 227 4.75 19.97 -11.92
N PRO A 228 4.49 19.78 -10.61
CA PRO A 228 3.42 18.92 -10.17
C PRO A 228 2.09 19.46 -10.70
N SER A 229 1.33 18.62 -11.39
CA SER A 229 -0.02 18.95 -11.82
C SER A 229 -0.95 18.85 -10.61
N THR A 230 -1.25 20.01 -10.00
CA THR A 230 -2.20 20.20 -8.90
C THR A 230 -1.83 19.42 -7.63
N GLU A 231 -1.56 20.13 -6.53
CA GLU A 231 -1.44 19.51 -5.22
C GLU A 231 -2.71 18.71 -4.93
N ILE A 232 -2.60 17.38 -4.84
CA ILE A 232 -3.68 16.54 -4.35
C ILE A 232 -3.76 16.78 -2.85
N ASN A 233 -4.50 17.82 -2.46
CA ASN A 233 -4.85 18.05 -1.07
C ASN A 233 -5.84 16.95 -0.65
N PHE A 234 -5.32 15.89 -0.01
CA PHE A 234 -6.13 14.87 0.64
C PHE A 234 -6.82 15.37 1.91
N ARG A 235 -6.60 16.64 2.31
CA ARG A 235 -7.32 17.22 3.43
C ARG A 235 -8.81 17.27 3.06
N PRO A 236 -9.68 16.52 3.73
CA PRO A 236 -11.10 16.67 3.53
C PRO A 236 -11.44 18.13 3.88
N GLU A 237 -12.29 18.79 3.09
CA GLU A 237 -12.96 20.02 3.53
C GLU A 237 -14.02 19.70 4.61
N ASP A 238 -13.65 18.85 5.57
CA ASP A 238 -14.46 18.52 6.73
C ASP A 238 -14.09 19.52 7.84
N PRO A 239 -15.03 20.39 8.27
CA PRO A 239 -14.78 21.36 9.34
C PRO A 239 -14.34 20.68 10.65
N ASP A 240 -14.67 19.40 10.85
CA ASP A 240 -14.31 18.63 12.04
C ASP A 240 -12.98 17.86 11.86
N ALA A 241 -12.34 17.89 10.68
CA ALA A 241 -11.05 17.25 10.48
C ALA A 241 -9.94 17.81 11.40
N SER A 242 -10.06 19.05 11.85
CA SER A 242 -9.14 19.63 12.84
C SER A 242 -9.32 19.04 14.25
N LEU A 243 -10.48 18.45 14.54
CA LEU A 243 -10.78 17.81 15.82
C LEU A 243 -10.33 16.35 15.85
N LEU A 244 -10.11 15.75 14.68
CA LEU A 244 -9.59 14.39 14.52
C LEU A 244 -8.07 14.40 14.53
N SER A 245 -7.48 14.68 15.69
CA SER A 245 -6.05 14.45 15.89
C SER A 245 -5.81 12.95 16.07
N GLY A 246 -5.04 12.35 15.17
CA GLY A 246 -4.56 10.97 15.31
C GLY A 246 -3.61 10.81 16.50
N PRO A 247 -3.24 9.55 16.84
CA PRO A 247 -2.19 9.32 17.83
C PRO A 247 -0.92 10.07 17.41
N GLN A 248 -0.34 10.82 18.35
CA GLN A 248 0.83 11.64 18.05
C GLN A 248 2.05 10.76 17.86
N LEU A 249 2.82 11.06 16.79
CA LEU A 249 4.10 10.40 16.55
C LEU A 249 5.08 10.69 17.70
N GLU A 250 5.97 9.75 17.95
CA GLU A 250 6.95 9.85 19.04
C GLU A 250 7.78 11.14 18.89
N GLY A 251 7.83 11.96 19.96
CA GLY A 251 8.50 13.26 19.97
C GLY A 251 7.74 14.42 19.32
N GLN A 252 6.53 14.21 18.78
CA GLN A 252 5.62 15.28 18.33
C GLN A 252 4.53 15.61 19.37
N GLY A 253 4.61 14.97 20.53
CA GLY A 253 3.92 15.28 21.79
C GLY A 253 4.03 16.75 22.19
N ILE A 254 2.91 17.41 22.54
CA ILE A 254 3.01 18.54 23.47
C ILE A 254 3.49 17.96 24.80
N SER A 255 4.64 18.43 25.27
CA SER A 255 5.21 17.99 26.55
C SER A 255 4.38 18.49 27.73
N GLN A 256 4.39 17.78 28.85
CA GLN A 256 3.66 18.21 30.05
C GLN A 256 4.10 19.61 30.52
N ASP A 257 5.38 19.93 30.36
CA ASP A 257 5.93 21.26 30.67
C ASP A 257 5.32 22.38 29.78
N GLU A 258 5.04 22.07 28.50
CA GLU A 258 4.35 23.00 27.58
C GLU A 258 2.85 23.11 27.87
N ILE A 259 2.22 22.04 28.36
CA ILE A 259 0.83 22.07 28.82
C ILE A 259 0.72 22.98 30.06
N ASP A 260 1.62 22.80 31.02
CA ASP A 260 1.62 23.55 32.27
C ASP A 260 1.85 25.05 32.01
N ALA A 261 2.73 25.39 31.06
CA ALA A 261 2.96 26.77 30.61
C ALA A 261 1.76 27.45 29.92
N LEU A 262 0.74 26.68 29.52
CA LEU A 262 -0.48 27.21 28.90
C LEU A 262 -1.53 27.66 29.94
N PHE A 263 -1.39 27.22 31.20
CA PHE A 263 -2.35 27.46 32.28
C PHE A 263 -1.80 28.37 33.41
N ASP A 264 -0.55 28.80 33.32
CA ASP A 264 0.10 29.84 34.16
C ASP A 264 0.09 31.23 33.49
#